data_AF-A0DYQ0-F1
#
_entry.id   AF-A0DYQ0-F1
#
_cell.length_a   1.000
_cell.length_b   1.000
_cell.length_c   1.000
_cell.angle_alpha   90.00
_cell.angle_beta   90.00
_cell.angle_gamma   90.00
#
_symmetry.space_group_name_H-M   'P 1'
#
loop_
_entity.id
_entity.type
_entity.pdbx_description
1 polymer ?
#
loop_
_entity_poly.entity_id
_entity_poly.type
_entity_poly.pdbx_seq_one_letter_code
_entity_poly.pdbx_strand_id
1 'polypeptide(L)'
;MQIGIPLGTMLGFWISSLSLQISLDWRQAFYFQIVGLSLCLLYYVFSEDDQFSIKIREERDQNQSFSTVLLSNCKTFFTNPLFVLSMLTLSQLFFVLTGVQFWMTDYLNSVMLMEYNLASQSFLIISMTAPLTGVYLGSQVLNNDVGNKGFRVMKIAAIELSLASISLALIPHFDNLEMILVLFWCLLFFGGSAIPSLMGIMITSLQREERTSGNQLRQLFFDLFGYLPAPAVYGYVQITSGGLTSRKGMVMLSCISFLSLIFLLLAIYKKYLSIKMICIDLNESEFRNKLRSLSHHSGDNNDEYQKKDFSYIRMQATSHKFKQIIHSHYTEQIEGDQLSENESPLIIGMESQRIRNAYKSQCSYLHIFYNVSSFIGRRSLENDLFMIKDDQAQIRMKSQNTFELKLLGANHFISEERFGQQQQQQQ
;
A
#
# COMPACT_ATOMS: atom_id res chain seq x y z
N MET A 1 14.61 8.52 3.10
CA MET A 1 14.56 8.69 4.58
C MET A 1 13.98 7.48 5.35
N GLN A 2 13.01 6.72 4.86
CA GLN A 2 12.33 5.68 5.67
C GLN A 2 13.13 4.39 5.96
N ILE A 3 14.29 4.17 5.31
CA ILE A 3 15.15 3.00 5.54
C ILE A 3 15.88 3.07 6.90
N GLY A 4 16.06 4.27 7.46
CA GLY A 4 16.82 4.46 8.69
C GLY A 4 16.24 3.71 9.90
N ILE A 5 14.90 3.66 10.01
CA ILE A 5 14.22 2.98 11.12
C ILE A 5 14.47 1.46 11.10
N PRO A 6 14.12 0.72 10.02
CA PRO A 6 14.35 -0.73 9.99
C PRO A 6 15.83 -1.07 10.11
N LEU A 7 16.72 -0.28 9.48
CA LEU A 7 18.16 -0.53 9.53
C LEU A 7 18.73 -0.27 10.94
N GLY A 8 18.25 0.77 11.63
CA GLY A 8 18.58 1.03 13.03
C GLY A 8 18.12 -0.09 13.96
N THR A 9 16.89 -0.59 13.79
CA THR A 9 16.37 -1.73 14.56
C THR A 9 17.20 -3.00 14.31
N MET A 10 17.56 -3.27 13.06
CA MET A 10 18.41 -4.41 12.69
C MET A 10 19.80 -4.32 13.33
N LEU A 11 20.45 -3.15 13.24
CA LEU A 11 21.74 -2.92 13.88
C LEU A 11 21.64 -3.06 15.40
N GLY A 12 20.57 -2.55 16.01
CA GLY A 12 20.33 -2.66 17.45
C GLY A 12 20.26 -4.11 17.92
N PHE A 13 19.49 -4.96 17.22
CA PHE A 13 19.43 -6.38 17.55
C PHE A 13 20.77 -7.10 17.31
N TRP A 14 21.46 -6.77 16.23
CA TRP A 14 22.75 -7.37 15.91
C TRP A 14 23.82 -7.03 16.95
N ILE A 15 23.94 -5.75 17.33
CA ILE A 15 24.86 -5.28 18.38
C ILE A 15 24.52 -5.92 19.72
N SER A 16 23.23 -6.01 20.07
CA SER A 16 22.79 -6.63 21.34
C SER A 16 23.14 -8.13 21.39
N SER A 17 22.91 -8.85 20.29
CA SER A 17 23.24 -10.26 20.15
C SER A 17 24.76 -10.51 20.23
N LEU A 18 25.55 -9.70 19.52
CA LEU A 18 27.01 -9.79 19.55
C LEU A 18 27.58 -9.46 20.94
N SER A 19 27.00 -8.46 21.62
CA SER A 19 27.38 -8.08 22.98
C SER A 19 27.16 -9.22 23.98
N LEU A 20 26.07 -9.97 23.84
CA LEU A 20 25.77 -11.15 24.66
C LEU A 20 26.75 -12.32 24.40
N GLN A 21 27.36 -12.40 23.21
CA GLN A 21 28.34 -13.44 22.89
C GLN A 21 29.74 -13.11 23.40
N ILE A 22 30.13 -11.83 23.34
CA ILE A 22 31.47 -11.37 23.71
C ILE A 22 31.59 -11.09 25.22
N SER A 23 30.47 -10.81 25.90
CA SER A 23 30.42 -10.49 27.33
C SER A 23 29.25 -11.13 28.06
N LEU A 24 29.41 -11.38 29.36
CA LEU A 24 28.38 -11.99 30.21
C LEU A 24 27.27 -11.00 30.66
N ASP A 25 27.41 -9.69 30.39
CA ASP A 25 26.49 -8.67 30.92
C ASP A 25 25.73 -7.93 29.82
N TRP A 26 24.41 -8.02 29.86
CA TRP A 26 23.45 -7.29 29.01
C TRP A 26 23.65 -5.76 29.02
N ARG A 27 24.30 -5.22 30.04
CA ARG A 27 24.59 -3.78 30.21
C ARG A 27 25.48 -3.23 29.10
N GLN A 28 26.35 -4.06 28.52
CA GLN A 28 27.28 -3.60 27.48
C GLN A 28 26.57 -3.14 26.21
N ALA A 29 25.45 -3.80 25.84
CA ALA A 29 24.61 -3.38 24.72
C ALA A 29 24.12 -1.92 24.88
N PHE A 30 23.75 -1.53 26.11
CA PHE A 30 23.35 -0.16 26.42
C PHE A 30 24.49 0.85 26.27
N TYR A 31 25.71 0.50 26.68
CA TYR A 31 26.87 1.38 26.49
C TYR A 31 27.20 1.59 25.02
N PHE A 32 27.17 0.54 24.19
CA PHE A 32 27.34 0.67 22.75
C PHE A 32 26.29 1.58 22.12
N GLN A 33 25.03 1.46 22.56
CA GLN A 33 23.95 2.32 22.08
C GLN A 33 24.14 3.79 22.48
N ILE A 34 24.60 4.07 23.71
CA ILE A 34 24.92 5.43 24.18
C ILE A 34 26.04 6.04 23.33
N VAL A 35 27.11 5.29 23.05
CA VAL A 35 28.22 5.76 22.22
C VAL A 35 27.74 6.08 20.80
N GLY A 36 26.95 5.19 20.18
CA GLY A 36 26.38 5.41 18.86
C GLY A 36 25.49 6.65 18.79
N LEU A 37 24.58 6.83 19.75
CA LEU A 37 23.71 8.00 19.83
C LEU A 37 24.49 9.30 20.07
N SER A 38 25.56 9.23 20.87
CA SER A 38 26.42 10.40 21.14
C SER A 38 27.13 10.87 19.87
N LEU A 39 27.59 9.95 19.01
CA LEU A 39 28.17 10.29 17.71
C LEU A 39 27.14 10.95 16.78
N CYS A 40 25.91 10.43 16.74
CA CYS A 40 24.82 11.05 15.98
C CYS A 40 24.49 12.46 16.49
N LEU A 41 24.49 12.65 17.82
CA LEU A 41 24.23 13.96 18.43
C LEU A 41 25.36 14.94 18.13
N LEU A 42 26.63 14.51 18.21
CA LEU A 42 27.77 15.35 17.83
C LEU A 42 27.67 15.77 16.36
N TYR A 43 27.39 14.81 15.46
CA TYR A 43 27.19 15.14 14.04
C TYR A 43 26.06 16.16 13.83
N TYR A 44 24.94 16.01 14.55
CA TYR A 44 23.82 16.95 14.48
C TYR A 44 24.21 18.35 14.99
N VAL A 45 24.93 18.44 16.11
CA VAL A 45 25.39 19.73 16.69
C VAL A 45 26.36 20.46 15.76
N PHE A 46 27.17 19.73 14.98
CA PHE A 46 28.11 20.31 14.03
C PHE A 46 27.55 20.52 12.61
N SER A 47 26.29 20.12 12.34
CA SER A 47 25.65 20.34 11.04
C SER A 47 25.18 21.79 10.93
N GLU A 48 25.54 22.47 9.83
CA GLU A 48 25.15 23.86 9.58
C GLU A 48 23.62 24.03 9.42
N ASP A 49 23.09 25.13 9.96
CA ASP A 49 21.66 25.47 9.99
C ASP A 49 21.03 25.66 8.60
N ASP A 50 21.83 25.93 7.57
CA ASP A 50 21.34 26.18 6.21
C ASP A 50 20.59 24.98 5.62
N GLN A 51 20.90 23.75 6.08
CA GLN A 51 20.19 22.53 5.71
C GLN A 51 18.79 22.41 6.37
N PHE A 52 18.51 23.22 7.39
CA PHE A 52 17.29 23.19 8.20
C PHE A 52 16.35 24.38 7.95
N SER A 53 16.58 25.17 6.89
CA SER A 53 15.70 26.26 6.49
C SER A 53 14.33 25.75 5.99
N ILE A 54 13.50 25.31 6.93
CA ILE A 54 12.10 24.94 6.69
C ILE A 54 11.38 26.24 6.30
N LYS A 55 10.93 26.32 5.04
CA LYS A 55 9.95 27.33 4.63
C LYS A 55 8.66 27.11 5.42
N ILE A 56 8.55 27.77 6.57
CA ILE A 56 7.30 27.84 7.31
C ILE A 56 6.33 28.61 6.42
N ARG A 57 5.40 27.89 5.78
CA ARG A 57 4.30 28.50 5.04
C ARG A 57 3.30 29.07 6.06
N GLU A 58 3.57 30.30 6.49
CA GLU A 58 2.68 31.11 7.33
C GLU A 58 1.44 31.54 6.51
N GLU A 59 0.54 30.60 6.21
CA GLU A 59 -0.79 30.90 5.68
C GLU A 59 -1.82 30.02 6.41
N ARG A 60 -2.14 30.35 7.67
CA ARG A 60 -3.46 30.02 8.26
C ARG A 60 -3.79 30.81 9.52
N ASP A 61 -5.03 31.28 9.56
CA ASP A 61 -5.66 32.19 10.53
C ASP A 61 -5.35 31.89 12.00
N GLN A 62 -4.75 32.88 12.68
CA GLN A 62 -4.44 32.88 14.12
C GLN A 62 -5.66 32.76 15.06
N ASN A 63 -6.89 32.69 14.54
CA ASN A 63 -8.13 32.70 15.34
C ASN A 63 -8.82 31.35 15.48
N GLN A 64 -8.34 30.28 14.84
CA GLN A 64 -8.92 28.95 15.06
C GLN A 64 -8.21 28.25 16.23
N SER A 65 -8.95 28.04 17.33
CA SER A 65 -8.47 27.23 18.46
C SER A 65 -8.01 25.87 17.95
N PHE A 66 -6.78 25.50 18.24
CA PHE A 66 -6.19 24.19 17.89
C PHE A 66 -7.13 23.03 18.23
N SER A 67 -7.82 23.10 19.37
CA SER A 67 -8.79 22.09 19.79
C SER A 67 -10.00 22.00 18.85
N THR A 68 -10.45 23.11 18.28
CA THR A 68 -11.60 23.11 17.35
C THR A 68 -11.23 22.50 16.00
N VAL A 69 -10.03 22.79 15.48
CA VAL A 69 -9.51 22.20 14.24
C VAL A 69 -9.21 20.72 14.40
N LEU A 70 -8.64 20.32 15.55
CA LEU A 70 -8.34 18.92 15.82
C LEU A 70 -9.63 18.11 16.00
N LEU A 71 -10.61 18.64 16.75
CA LEU A 71 -11.91 17.98 16.94
C LEU A 71 -12.71 17.88 15.64
N SER A 72 -12.70 18.93 14.79
CA SER A 72 -13.37 18.88 13.49
C SER A 72 -12.73 17.85 12.57
N ASN A 73 -11.39 17.80 12.52
CA ASN A 73 -10.67 16.84 11.69
C ASN A 73 -10.86 15.41 12.20
N CYS A 74 -10.82 15.19 13.52
CA CYS A 74 -11.13 13.90 14.12
C CYS A 74 -12.53 13.43 13.75
N LYS A 75 -13.54 14.31 13.82
CA LYS A 75 -14.91 13.96 13.40
C LYS A 75 -14.94 13.51 11.94
N THR A 76 -14.25 14.19 11.04
CA THR A 76 -14.14 13.80 9.62
C THR A 76 -13.49 12.43 9.48
N PHE A 77 -12.37 12.18 10.17
CA PHE A 77 -11.67 10.89 10.12
C PHE A 77 -12.52 9.74 10.63
N PHE A 78 -13.21 9.90 11.77
CA PHE A 78 -14.06 8.86 12.32
C PHE A 78 -15.33 8.62 11.51
N THR A 79 -15.73 9.58 10.67
CA THR A 79 -16.85 9.41 9.74
C THR A 79 -16.47 8.56 8.53
N ASN A 80 -15.18 8.46 8.18
CA ASN A 80 -14.71 7.62 7.09
C ASN A 80 -14.50 6.17 7.57
N PRO A 81 -15.44 5.24 7.27
CA PRO A 81 -15.35 3.88 7.79
C PRO A 81 -14.15 3.12 7.22
N LEU A 82 -13.69 3.45 6.00
CA LEU A 82 -12.54 2.79 5.37
C LEU A 82 -11.25 3.16 6.10
N PHE A 83 -11.09 4.44 6.46
CA PHE A 83 -9.96 4.91 7.26
C PHE A 83 -9.94 4.24 8.64
N VAL A 84 -11.05 4.33 9.38
CA VAL A 84 -11.15 3.80 10.75
C VAL A 84 -10.92 2.29 10.80
N LEU A 85 -11.61 1.53 9.95
CA LEU A 85 -11.50 0.07 9.99
C LEU A 85 -10.09 -0.39 9.56
N SER A 86 -9.47 0.26 8.57
CA SER A 86 -8.09 -0.06 8.17
C SER A 86 -7.08 0.33 9.24
N MET A 87 -7.27 1.46 9.91
CA MET A 87 -6.44 1.89 11.05
C MET A 87 -6.57 0.89 12.21
N LEU A 88 -7.77 0.43 12.53
CA LEU A 88 -7.99 -0.59 13.56
C LEU A 88 -7.37 -1.94 13.18
N THR A 89 -7.54 -2.40 11.92
CA THR A 89 -6.86 -3.60 11.40
C THR A 89 -5.36 -3.52 11.60
N LEU A 90 -4.73 -2.41 11.19
CA LEU A 90 -3.29 -2.21 11.36
C LEU A 90 -2.88 -2.11 12.83
N SER A 91 -3.69 -1.45 13.68
CA SER A 91 -3.41 -1.38 15.12
C SER A 91 -3.38 -2.78 15.75
N GLN A 92 -4.34 -3.65 15.41
CA GLN A 92 -4.35 -5.03 15.87
C GLN A 92 -3.20 -5.86 15.27
N LEU A 93 -2.80 -5.58 14.02
CA LEU A 93 -1.63 -6.20 13.43
C LEU A 93 -0.36 -5.81 14.20
N PHE A 94 -0.18 -4.54 14.55
CA PHE A 94 0.95 -4.08 15.38
C PHE A 94 0.88 -4.61 16.81
N PHE A 95 -0.32 -4.82 17.37
CA PHE A 95 -0.48 -5.53 18.64
C PHE A 95 0.15 -6.92 18.56
N VAL A 96 -0.21 -7.69 17.54
CA VAL A 96 0.32 -9.06 17.36
C VAL A 96 1.82 -9.04 17.13
N LEU A 97 2.32 -8.18 16.24
CA LEU A 97 3.76 -8.05 15.99
C LEU A 97 4.53 -7.71 17.26
N THR A 98 4.02 -6.79 18.07
CA THR A 98 4.66 -6.39 19.33
C THR A 98 4.61 -7.51 20.35
N GLY A 99 3.47 -8.19 20.49
CA GLY A 99 3.35 -9.34 21.40
C GLY A 99 4.35 -10.45 21.06
N VAL A 100 4.47 -10.79 19.78
CA VAL A 100 5.46 -11.75 19.29
C VAL A 100 6.89 -11.23 19.49
N GLN A 101 7.16 -9.95 19.20
CA GLN A 101 8.48 -9.35 19.40
C GLN A 101 8.97 -9.46 20.85
N PHE A 102 8.08 -9.27 21.83
CA PHE A 102 8.44 -9.34 23.24
C PHE A 102 8.52 -10.77 23.77
N TRP A 103 7.60 -11.66 23.36
CA TRP A 103 7.41 -12.94 24.05
C TRP A 103 7.81 -14.18 23.25
N MET A 104 8.15 -14.06 21.96
CA MET A 104 8.46 -15.24 21.14
C MET A 104 9.74 -15.94 21.57
N THR A 105 10.80 -15.22 21.90
CA THR A 105 12.06 -15.82 22.38
C THR A 105 11.84 -16.58 23.69
N ASP A 106 11.10 -15.98 24.62
CA ASP A 106 10.74 -16.63 25.89
C ASP A 106 9.83 -17.83 25.70
N TYR A 107 8.93 -17.77 24.72
CA TYR A 107 8.08 -18.90 24.34
C TYR A 107 8.91 -20.07 23.79
N LEU A 108 9.84 -19.80 22.87
CA LEU A 108 10.76 -20.81 22.34
C LEU A 108 11.61 -21.44 23.46
N ASN A 109 12.10 -20.63 24.39
CA ASN A 109 12.92 -21.13 25.50
C ASN A 109 12.08 -21.91 26.54
N SER A 110 11.03 -21.29 27.09
CA SER A 110 10.31 -21.81 28.25
C SER A 110 9.26 -22.86 27.91
N VAL A 111 8.63 -22.76 26.73
CA VAL A 111 7.57 -23.68 26.30
C VAL A 111 8.11 -24.76 25.39
N MET A 112 8.98 -24.39 24.43
CA MET A 112 9.56 -25.33 23.47
C MET A 112 10.89 -25.93 23.94
N LEU A 113 11.39 -25.53 25.11
CA LEU A 113 12.64 -26.04 25.71
C LEU A 113 13.87 -25.86 24.80
N MET A 114 13.84 -24.84 23.93
CA MET A 114 14.95 -24.48 23.05
C MET A 114 16.01 -23.74 23.86
N GLU A 115 17.29 -24.04 23.62
CA GLU A 115 18.37 -23.27 24.26
C GLU A 115 18.24 -21.77 23.93
N TYR A 116 18.35 -20.92 24.95
CA TYR A 116 18.17 -19.48 24.82
C TYR A 116 19.01 -18.85 23.70
N ASN A 117 20.28 -19.27 23.55
CA ASN A 117 21.17 -18.78 22.50
C ASN A 117 20.61 -19.06 21.11
N LEU A 118 20.15 -20.30 20.89
CA LEU A 118 19.57 -20.71 19.63
C LEU A 118 18.23 -19.99 19.39
N ALA A 119 17.38 -19.87 20.42
CA ALA A 119 16.09 -19.18 20.32
C ALA A 119 16.26 -17.70 19.92
N SER A 120 17.21 -17.01 20.54
CA SER A 120 17.55 -15.61 20.22
C SER A 120 18.10 -15.46 18.79
N GLN A 121 18.98 -16.38 18.36
CA GLN A 121 19.51 -16.37 16.98
C GLN A 121 18.43 -16.66 15.93
N SER A 122 17.57 -17.65 16.17
CA SER A 122 16.45 -17.94 15.27
C SER A 122 15.47 -16.77 15.18
N PHE A 123 15.15 -16.14 16.31
CA PHE A 123 14.33 -14.93 16.33
C PHE A 123 14.97 -13.79 15.51
N LEU A 124 16.27 -13.56 15.67
CA LEU A 124 17.01 -12.55 14.90
C LEU A 124 16.92 -12.80 13.38
N ILE A 125 17.21 -14.02 12.94
CA ILE A 125 17.19 -14.39 11.51
C ILE A 125 15.77 -14.25 10.94
N ILE A 126 14.76 -14.74 11.66
CA ILE A 126 13.37 -14.72 11.20
C ILE A 126 12.83 -13.28 11.17
N SER A 127 13.05 -12.49 12.23
CA SER A 127 12.59 -11.10 12.33
C SER A 127 13.26 -10.16 11.31
N MET A 128 14.43 -10.51 10.80
CA MET A 128 15.06 -9.80 9.68
C MET A 128 14.51 -10.27 8.33
N THR A 129 14.56 -11.57 8.06
CA THR A 129 14.29 -12.09 6.72
C THR A 129 12.81 -12.03 6.34
N ALA A 130 11.90 -12.42 7.23
CA ALA A 130 10.48 -12.52 6.91
C ALA A 130 9.82 -11.15 6.69
N PRO A 131 9.89 -10.16 7.61
CA PRO A 131 9.25 -8.86 7.39
C PRO A 131 9.80 -8.09 6.19
N LEU A 132 11.13 -8.11 5.98
CA LEU A 132 11.74 -7.37 4.87
C LEU A 132 11.31 -7.93 3.51
N THR A 133 11.37 -9.25 3.35
CA THR A 133 10.92 -9.90 2.12
C THR A 133 9.41 -9.74 1.93
N GLY A 134 8.63 -9.85 3.01
CA GLY A 134 7.19 -9.59 3.00
C GLY A 134 6.85 -8.19 2.53
N VAL A 135 7.37 -7.15 3.19
CA VAL A 135 7.14 -5.75 2.81
C VAL A 135 7.58 -5.46 1.38
N TYR A 136 8.74 -5.99 0.97
CA TYR A 136 9.22 -5.84 -0.40
C TYR A 136 8.24 -6.44 -1.42
N LEU A 137 7.85 -7.70 -1.26
CA LEU A 137 6.92 -8.37 -2.18
C LEU A 137 5.51 -7.77 -2.12
N GLY A 138 5.01 -7.43 -0.93
CA GLY A 138 3.73 -6.75 -0.74
C GLY A 138 3.70 -5.37 -1.39
N SER A 139 4.82 -4.65 -1.42
CA SER A 139 4.92 -3.37 -2.13
C SER A 139 4.86 -3.54 -3.66
N GLN A 140 5.39 -4.63 -4.21
CA GLN A 140 5.32 -4.93 -5.64
C GLN A 140 3.89 -5.20 -6.11
N VAL A 141 3.07 -5.83 -5.26
CA VAL A 141 1.63 -6.03 -5.53
C VAL A 141 0.95 -4.67 -5.74
N LEU A 142 1.30 -3.65 -4.96
CA LEU A 142 0.73 -2.31 -5.10
C LEU A 142 1.13 -1.65 -6.43
N ASN A 143 2.38 -1.83 -6.88
CA ASN A 143 2.90 -1.22 -8.10
C ASN A 143 2.27 -1.79 -9.38
N ASN A 144 1.95 -3.09 -9.38
CA ASN A 144 1.34 -3.75 -10.54
C ASN A 144 -0.16 -3.45 -10.69
N ASP A 145 -0.81 -3.02 -9.61
CA ASP A 145 -2.25 -2.76 -9.55
C ASP A 145 -2.61 -1.25 -9.44
N VAL A 146 -1.68 -0.33 -9.76
CA VAL A 146 -1.89 1.14 -9.68
C VAL A 146 -3.13 1.62 -10.45
N GLY A 147 -3.54 0.92 -11.52
CA GLY A 147 -4.79 1.19 -12.26
C GLY A 147 -6.02 0.40 -11.78
N ASN A 148 -5.85 -0.71 -11.05
CA ASN A 148 -6.95 -1.58 -10.62
C ASN A 148 -7.44 -1.19 -9.22
N LYS A 149 -8.43 -0.28 -9.23
CA LYS A 149 -9.49 -0.05 -8.22
C LYS A 149 -9.23 -0.79 -6.91
N GLY A 150 -8.74 -0.09 -5.88
CA GLY A 150 -8.20 -0.64 -4.61
C GLY A 150 -9.06 -1.62 -3.81
N PHE A 151 -10.17 -2.12 -4.34
CA PHE A 151 -10.87 -3.32 -3.92
C PHE A 151 -10.05 -4.61 -4.15
N ARG A 152 -9.29 -4.72 -5.25
CA ARG A 152 -8.43 -5.90 -5.50
C ARG A 152 -7.31 -5.99 -4.46
N VAL A 153 -6.63 -4.88 -4.22
CA VAL A 153 -5.57 -4.76 -3.21
C VAL A 153 -6.07 -5.15 -1.83
N MET A 154 -7.29 -4.73 -1.44
CA MET A 154 -7.88 -5.14 -0.15
C MET A 154 -8.13 -6.64 -0.05
N LYS A 155 -8.55 -7.30 -1.14
CA LYS A 155 -8.73 -8.76 -1.15
C LYS A 155 -7.41 -9.50 -1.00
N ILE A 156 -6.36 -9.02 -1.67
CA ILE A 156 -5.02 -9.61 -1.54
C ILE A 156 -4.52 -9.45 -0.09
N ALA A 157 -4.62 -8.24 0.47
CA ALA A 157 -4.28 -8.00 1.87
C ALA A 157 -5.09 -8.87 2.85
N ALA A 158 -6.36 -9.16 2.54
CA ALA A 158 -7.17 -10.07 3.35
C ALA A 158 -6.65 -11.51 3.27
N ILE A 159 -6.25 -12.00 2.09
CA ILE A 159 -5.66 -13.32 1.94
C ILE A 159 -4.35 -13.42 2.71
N GLU A 160 -3.46 -12.42 2.58
CA GLU A 160 -2.19 -12.38 3.30
C GLU A 160 -2.41 -12.39 4.82
N LEU A 161 -3.31 -11.55 5.33
CA LEU A 161 -3.63 -11.51 6.76
C LEU A 161 -4.30 -12.82 7.24
N SER A 162 -5.00 -13.52 6.35
CA SER A 162 -5.61 -14.83 6.63
C SER A 162 -4.52 -15.87 6.85
N LEU A 163 -3.55 -15.91 5.94
CA LEU A 163 -2.39 -16.80 6.03
C LEU A 163 -1.59 -16.50 7.29
N ALA A 164 -1.32 -15.24 7.60
CA ALA A 164 -0.65 -14.83 8.84
C ALA A 164 -1.39 -15.31 10.09
N SER A 165 -2.72 -15.10 10.14
CA SER A 165 -3.53 -15.50 11.30
C SER A 165 -3.61 -17.01 11.47
N ILE A 166 -3.72 -17.77 10.37
CA ILE A 166 -3.67 -19.23 10.40
C ILE A 166 -2.31 -19.70 10.88
N SER A 167 -1.20 -19.14 10.38
CA SER A 167 0.14 -19.49 10.83
C SER A 167 0.30 -19.27 12.35
N LEU A 168 -0.15 -18.13 12.88
CA LEU A 168 -0.11 -17.86 14.32
C LEU A 168 -1.02 -18.77 15.14
N ALA A 169 -2.21 -19.10 14.62
CA ALA A 169 -3.14 -20.01 15.29
C ALA A 169 -2.56 -21.42 15.46
N LEU A 170 -1.71 -21.85 14.54
CA LEU A 170 -1.10 -23.18 14.55
C LEU A 170 0.09 -23.29 15.51
N ILE A 171 0.85 -22.20 15.75
CA ILE A 171 2.02 -22.20 16.65
C ILE A 171 1.77 -22.85 18.02
N PRO A 172 0.72 -22.48 18.79
CA PRO A 172 0.50 -23.07 20.11
C PRO A 172 0.10 -24.55 20.09
N HIS A 173 -0.31 -25.09 18.94
CA HIS A 173 -0.82 -26.47 18.83
C HIS A 173 0.25 -27.49 18.44
N PHE A 174 1.38 -27.04 17.91
CA PHE A 174 2.48 -27.92 17.52
C PHE A 174 3.56 -27.99 18.61
N ASP A 175 4.24 -29.14 18.66
CA ASP A 175 5.40 -29.37 19.54
C ASP A 175 6.71 -29.50 18.77
N ASN A 176 6.64 -29.59 17.44
CA ASN A 176 7.83 -29.64 16.59
C ASN A 176 8.42 -28.23 16.40
N LEU A 177 9.63 -28.05 16.90
CA LEU A 177 10.37 -26.78 16.86
C LEU A 177 10.57 -26.27 15.43
N GLU A 178 10.96 -27.12 14.49
CA GLU A 178 11.19 -26.74 13.09
C GLU A 178 9.92 -26.20 12.45
N MET A 179 8.80 -26.87 12.69
CA MET A 179 7.49 -26.45 12.19
C MET A 179 7.07 -25.11 12.77
N ILE A 180 7.32 -24.86 14.06
CA ILE A 180 7.03 -23.58 14.70
C ILE A 180 7.89 -22.46 14.10
N LEU A 181 9.18 -22.69 13.83
CA LEU A 181 10.04 -21.69 13.21
C LEU A 181 9.57 -21.33 11.80
N VAL A 182 9.13 -22.32 11.01
CA VAL A 182 8.54 -22.07 9.67
C VAL A 182 7.23 -21.30 9.78
N LEU A 183 6.33 -21.68 10.71
CA LEU A 183 5.07 -20.97 10.93
C LEU A 183 5.30 -19.53 11.43
N PHE A 184 6.31 -19.32 12.28
CA PHE A 184 6.70 -18.01 12.75
C PHE A 184 7.26 -17.14 11.61
N TRP A 185 8.08 -17.72 10.73
CA TRP A 185 8.52 -17.04 9.51
C TRP A 185 7.35 -16.64 8.63
N CYS A 186 6.42 -17.56 8.35
CA CYS A 186 5.21 -17.28 7.57
C CYS A 186 4.34 -16.18 8.19
N LEU A 187 4.15 -16.20 9.51
CA LEU A 187 3.42 -15.16 10.24
C LEU A 187 4.01 -13.77 9.97
N LEU A 188 5.32 -13.61 10.15
CA LEU A 188 5.99 -12.32 9.95
C LEU A 188 6.03 -11.91 8.47
N PHE A 189 6.19 -12.87 7.57
CA PHE A 189 6.24 -12.62 6.12
C PHE A 189 4.89 -12.11 5.61
N PHE A 190 3.81 -12.85 5.85
CA PHE A 190 2.48 -12.46 5.39
C PHE A 190 1.95 -11.23 6.15
N GLY A 191 2.25 -11.12 7.45
CA GLY A 191 1.96 -9.93 8.24
C GLY A 191 2.66 -8.68 7.68
N GLY A 192 3.94 -8.79 7.32
CA GLY A 192 4.70 -7.72 6.69
C GLY A 192 4.21 -7.35 5.29
N SER A 193 3.87 -8.34 4.46
CA SER A 193 3.37 -8.14 3.10
C SER A 193 2.04 -7.37 3.05
N ALA A 194 1.16 -7.58 4.04
CA ALA A 194 -0.11 -6.88 4.12
C ALA A 194 0.01 -5.39 4.45
N ILE A 195 1.11 -4.96 5.11
CA ILE A 195 1.26 -3.58 5.63
C ILE A 195 1.23 -2.53 4.50
N PRO A 196 2.07 -2.60 3.45
CA PRO A 196 2.05 -1.61 2.36
C PRO A 196 0.67 -1.45 1.71
N SER A 197 -0.02 -2.56 1.47
CA SER A 197 -1.36 -2.58 0.89
C SER A 197 -2.37 -1.85 1.78
N LEU A 198 -2.46 -2.24 3.05
CA LEU A 198 -3.39 -1.64 4.01
C LEU A 198 -3.08 -0.16 4.27
N MET A 199 -1.80 0.18 4.40
CA MET A 199 -1.32 1.55 4.55
C MET A 199 -1.71 2.43 3.36
N GLY A 200 -1.46 1.94 2.15
CA GLY A 200 -1.82 2.64 0.92
C GLY A 200 -3.32 2.89 0.84
N ILE A 201 -4.15 1.88 1.09
CA ILE A 201 -5.62 2.00 1.06
C ILE A 201 -6.13 3.01 2.09
N MET A 202 -5.61 2.96 3.32
CA MET A 202 -6.02 3.84 4.40
C MET A 202 -5.63 5.29 4.12
N ILE A 203 -4.39 5.58 3.68
CA ILE A 203 -3.97 6.96 3.35
C ILE A 203 -4.69 7.49 2.11
N THR A 204 -4.90 6.65 1.09
CA THR A 204 -5.62 7.06 -0.13
C THR A 204 -7.12 7.30 0.12
N SER A 205 -7.68 6.77 1.21
CA SER A 205 -9.06 7.05 1.62
C SER A 205 -9.27 8.48 2.16
N LEU A 206 -8.20 9.19 2.49
CA LEU A 206 -8.25 10.59 2.93
C LEU A 206 -7.95 11.57 1.80
N GLN A 207 -8.57 12.75 1.88
CA GLN A 207 -8.27 13.89 1.02
C GLN A 207 -6.82 14.34 1.21
N ARG A 208 -6.19 14.90 0.16
CA ARG A 208 -4.74 15.19 0.17
C ARG A 208 -4.35 16.12 1.31
N GLU A 209 -5.22 17.07 1.62
CA GLU A 209 -5.08 18.11 2.62
C GLU A 209 -5.12 17.56 4.05
N GLU A 210 -5.80 16.42 4.24
CA GLU A 210 -6.02 15.82 5.56
C GLU A 210 -5.06 14.66 5.87
N ARG A 211 -4.30 14.17 4.87
CA ARG A 211 -3.41 13.01 5.01
C ARG A 211 -2.35 13.19 6.09
N THR A 212 -1.81 14.39 6.26
CA THR A 212 -0.80 14.66 7.30
C THR A 212 -1.38 14.47 8.70
N SER A 213 -2.52 15.09 8.99
CA SER A 213 -3.24 14.95 10.25
C SER A 213 -3.74 13.52 10.48
N GLY A 214 -4.28 12.88 9.43
CA GLY A 214 -4.70 11.48 9.48
C GLY A 214 -3.55 10.51 9.76
N ASN A 215 -2.35 10.79 9.22
CA ASN A 215 -1.16 9.98 9.51
C ASN A 215 -0.72 10.09 10.98
N GLN A 216 -0.81 11.29 11.58
CA GLN A 216 -0.54 11.50 13.01
C GLN A 216 -1.57 10.77 13.87
N LEU A 217 -2.86 10.90 13.55
CA LEU A 217 -3.93 10.22 14.28
C LEU A 217 -3.76 8.69 14.23
N ARG A 218 -3.45 8.15 13.05
CA ARG A 218 -3.15 6.74 12.89
C ARG A 218 -2.00 6.30 13.80
N GLN A 219 -0.90 7.06 13.82
CA GLN A 219 0.26 6.73 14.65
C GLN A 219 -0.13 6.64 16.13
N LEU A 220 -0.91 7.61 16.62
CA LEU A 220 -1.45 7.58 17.99
C LEU A 220 -2.23 6.29 18.28
N PHE A 221 -3.07 5.84 17.35
CA PHE A 221 -3.84 4.60 17.52
C PHE A 221 -2.94 3.35 17.51
N PHE A 222 -1.86 3.37 16.73
CA PHE A 222 -0.93 2.25 16.70
C PHE A 222 -0.16 2.14 18.00
N ASP A 223 0.24 3.28 18.56
CA ASP A 223 0.88 3.35 19.86
C ASP A 223 -0.07 2.91 20.97
N LEU A 224 -1.30 3.43 20.98
CA LEU A 224 -2.27 3.20 22.05
C LEU A 224 -2.91 1.81 22.04
N PHE A 225 -3.24 1.27 20.86
CA PHE A 225 -3.94 -0.01 20.72
C PHE A 225 -3.09 -1.14 20.17
N GLY A 226 -1.93 -0.82 19.58
CA GLY A 226 -0.97 -1.80 19.08
C GLY A 226 0.18 -2.00 20.06
N TYR A 227 1.12 -1.05 20.08
CA TYR A 227 2.42 -1.22 20.74
C TYR A 227 2.31 -1.25 22.27
N LEU A 228 1.59 -0.32 22.89
CA LEU A 228 1.53 -0.17 24.35
C LEU A 228 0.89 -1.37 25.07
N PRO A 229 -0.32 -1.85 24.69
CA PRO A 229 -1.00 -2.87 25.47
C PRO A 229 -0.47 -4.29 25.21
N ALA A 230 0.18 -4.53 24.07
CA ALA A 230 0.54 -5.89 23.65
C ALA A 230 1.41 -6.66 24.66
N PRO A 231 2.52 -6.11 25.17
CA PRO A 231 3.35 -6.84 26.13
C PRO A 231 2.62 -7.08 27.46
N ALA A 232 1.88 -6.07 27.94
CA ALA A 232 1.20 -6.12 29.23
C ALA A 232 0.05 -7.13 29.24
N VAL A 233 -0.80 -7.12 28.19
CA VAL A 233 -1.93 -8.05 28.10
C VAL A 233 -1.44 -9.48 27.93
N TYR A 234 -0.41 -9.72 27.11
CA TYR A 234 0.20 -11.05 26.98
C TYR A 234 0.74 -11.54 28.32
N GLY A 235 1.55 -10.71 29.00
CA GLY A 235 2.15 -11.05 30.30
C GLY A 235 1.08 -11.37 31.35
N TYR A 236 -0.01 -10.60 31.39
CA TYR A 236 -1.14 -10.85 32.27
C TYR A 236 -1.82 -12.21 32.01
N VAL A 237 -2.08 -12.54 30.74
CA VAL A 237 -2.64 -13.85 30.36
C VAL A 237 -1.69 -14.99 30.76
N GLN A 238 -0.38 -14.79 30.61
CA GLN A 238 0.63 -15.78 30.96
C GLN A 238 0.67 -16.06 32.47
N ILE A 239 0.69 -15.01 33.29
CA ILE A 239 0.69 -15.12 34.76
C ILE A 239 -0.56 -15.85 35.26
N THR A 240 -1.73 -15.51 34.74
CA THR A 240 -3.01 -16.10 35.16
C THR A 240 -3.21 -17.54 34.69
N SER A 241 -2.52 -17.97 33.62
CA SER A 241 -2.79 -19.24 32.93
C SER A 241 -1.79 -20.36 33.22
N GLY A 242 -0.80 -20.14 34.08
CA GLY A 242 0.21 -21.15 34.42
C GLY A 242 1.67 -20.66 34.36
N GLY A 243 1.91 -19.35 34.22
CA GLY A 243 3.25 -18.79 34.16
C GLY A 243 3.94 -18.99 32.81
N LEU A 244 5.27 -18.94 32.79
CA LEU A 244 6.09 -18.88 31.57
C LEU A 244 5.97 -20.11 30.65
N THR A 245 5.54 -21.26 31.18
CA THR A 245 5.35 -22.50 30.41
C THR A 245 3.98 -22.58 29.73
N SER A 246 3.09 -21.62 29.97
CA SER A 246 1.75 -21.61 29.41
C SER A 246 1.76 -21.26 27.92
N ARG A 247 0.88 -21.90 27.13
CA ARG A 247 0.67 -21.59 25.71
C ARG A 247 -0.39 -20.52 25.48
N LYS A 248 -1.11 -20.13 26.55
CA LYS A 248 -2.31 -19.28 26.43
C LYS A 248 -2.01 -17.86 25.96
N GLY A 249 -0.81 -17.33 26.24
CA GLY A 249 -0.38 -16.05 25.67
C GLY A 249 -0.35 -16.08 24.14
N MET A 250 0.21 -17.14 23.53
CA MET A 250 0.22 -17.28 22.07
C MET A 250 -1.18 -17.46 21.50
N VAL A 251 -2.03 -18.26 22.16
CA VAL A 251 -3.45 -18.42 21.77
C VAL A 251 -4.19 -17.08 21.78
N MET A 252 -3.94 -16.22 22.77
CA MET A 252 -4.51 -14.88 22.84
C MET A 252 -4.07 -14.01 21.65
N LEU A 253 -2.78 -14.05 21.28
CA LEU A 253 -2.31 -13.34 20.08
C LEU A 253 -3.01 -13.86 18.81
N SER A 254 -3.22 -15.18 18.70
CA SER A 254 -4.00 -15.76 17.60
C SER A 254 -5.43 -15.23 17.55
N CYS A 255 -6.10 -15.10 18.71
CA CYS A 255 -7.45 -14.53 18.75
C CYS A 255 -7.46 -13.08 18.25
N ILE A 256 -6.47 -12.28 18.64
CA ILE A 256 -6.36 -10.88 18.22
C ILE A 256 -5.99 -10.76 16.73
N SER A 257 -5.22 -11.68 16.16
CA SER A 257 -4.96 -11.69 14.71
C SER A 257 -6.25 -11.94 13.92
N PHE A 258 -7.13 -12.84 14.39
CA PHE A 258 -8.46 -13.01 13.78
C PHE A 258 -9.37 -11.79 13.96
N LEU A 259 -9.23 -11.05 15.07
CA LEU A 259 -9.95 -9.78 15.23
C LEU A 259 -9.51 -8.74 14.18
N SER A 260 -8.21 -8.69 13.85
CA SER A 260 -7.69 -7.85 12.75
C SER A 260 -8.35 -8.18 11.41
N LEU A 261 -8.52 -9.48 11.11
CA LEU A 261 -9.23 -9.95 9.91
C LEU A 261 -10.69 -9.52 9.88
N ILE A 262 -11.39 -9.59 11.01
CA ILE A 262 -12.79 -9.16 11.10
C ILE A 262 -12.91 -7.68 10.71
N PHE A 263 -12.04 -6.81 11.24
CA PHE A 263 -12.04 -5.40 10.86
C PHE A 263 -11.76 -5.18 9.37
N LEU A 264 -10.85 -5.96 8.78
CA LEU A 264 -10.54 -5.86 7.36
C LEU A 264 -11.72 -6.31 6.48
N LEU A 265 -12.38 -7.41 6.85
CA LEU A 265 -13.58 -7.89 6.15
C LEU A 265 -14.72 -6.87 6.24
N LEU A 266 -14.90 -6.22 7.40
CA LEU A 266 -15.84 -5.12 7.55
C LEU A 266 -15.47 -3.92 6.66
N ALA A 267 -14.18 -3.59 6.53
CA ALA A 267 -13.71 -2.53 5.64
C ALA A 267 -14.03 -2.84 4.17
N ILE A 268 -13.76 -4.08 3.74
CA ILE A 268 -14.10 -4.56 2.39
C ILE A 268 -15.61 -4.48 2.14
N TYR A 269 -16.42 -4.92 3.11
CA TYR A 269 -17.86 -4.89 3.02
C TYR A 269 -18.41 -3.46 2.92
N LYS A 270 -17.92 -2.54 3.75
CA LYS A 270 -18.32 -1.12 3.70
C LYS A 270 -17.92 -0.48 2.37
N LYS A 271 -16.73 -0.77 1.85
CA LYS A 271 -16.30 -0.31 0.53
C LYS A 271 -17.18 -0.87 -0.58
N TYR A 272 -17.53 -2.15 -0.52
CA TYR A 272 -18.45 -2.78 -1.47
C TYR A 272 -19.83 -2.11 -1.47
N LEU A 273 -20.40 -1.85 -0.29
CA LEU A 273 -21.66 -1.12 -0.17
C LEU A 273 -21.58 0.30 -0.75
N SER A 274 -20.51 1.03 -0.47
CA SER A 274 -20.30 2.38 -1.02
C SER A 274 -20.28 2.37 -2.55
N ILE A 275 -19.57 1.41 -3.16
CA ILE A 275 -19.52 1.27 -4.62
C ILE A 275 -20.91 0.93 -5.18
N LYS A 276 -21.63 0.01 -4.53
CA LYS A 276 -22.97 -0.40 -4.96
C LYS A 276 -23.96 0.78 -4.95
N MET A 277 -23.92 1.63 -3.93
CA MET A 277 -24.78 2.81 -3.83
C MET A 277 -24.49 3.81 -4.96
N ILE A 278 -23.21 4.11 -5.22
CA ILE A 278 -22.80 5.01 -6.31
C ILE A 278 -23.31 4.51 -7.67
N CYS A 279 -23.20 3.20 -7.94
CA CYS A 279 -23.70 2.61 -9.19
C CYS A 279 -25.23 2.71 -9.33
N ILE A 280 -25.97 2.64 -8.23
CA ILE A 280 -27.43 2.79 -8.23
C ILE A 280 -27.82 4.23 -8.55
N ASP A 281 -27.18 5.21 -7.89
CA ASP A 281 -27.45 6.64 -8.08
C ASP A 281 -27.10 7.11 -9.50
N LEU A 282 -25.97 6.65 -10.05
CA LEU A 282 -25.59 6.91 -11.44
C LEU A 282 -26.63 6.36 -12.42
N ASN A 283 -27.13 5.15 -12.18
CA ASN A 283 -28.13 4.56 -13.06
C ASN A 283 -29.47 5.31 -13.01
N GLU A 284 -29.85 5.84 -11.84
CA GLU A 284 -31.07 6.64 -11.69
C GLU A 284 -30.95 8.03 -12.34
N SER A 285 -29.82 8.72 -12.16
CA SER A 285 -29.61 10.05 -12.76
C SER A 285 -29.52 9.97 -14.28
N GLU A 286 -28.83 8.96 -14.82
CA GLU A 286 -28.73 8.74 -16.26
C GLU A 286 -30.09 8.32 -16.86
N PHE A 287 -30.87 7.51 -16.14
CA PHE A 287 -32.25 7.18 -16.51
C PHE A 287 -33.13 8.44 -16.55
N ARG A 288 -33.04 9.30 -15.53
CA ARG A 288 -33.78 10.56 -15.45
C ARG A 288 -33.39 11.53 -16.58
N ASN A 289 -32.12 11.61 -16.93
CA ASN A 289 -31.63 12.45 -18.03
C ASN A 289 -32.17 11.96 -19.39
N LYS A 290 -32.17 10.64 -19.61
CA LYS A 290 -32.72 10.04 -20.84
C LYS A 290 -34.23 10.19 -20.96
N LEU A 291 -34.94 10.19 -19.82
CA LEU A 291 -36.37 10.52 -19.74
C LEU A 291 -36.67 11.96 -20.16
N ARG A 292 -35.87 12.94 -19.67
CA ARG A 292 -36.05 14.35 -20.03
C ARG A 292 -35.77 14.64 -21.51
N SER A 293 -34.79 13.95 -22.12
CA SER A 293 -34.54 14.11 -23.56
C SER A 293 -35.71 13.59 -24.40
N LEU A 294 -36.40 12.54 -23.95
CA LEU A 294 -37.58 12.01 -24.64
C LEU A 294 -38.81 12.91 -24.47
N SER A 295 -39.00 13.54 -23.30
CA SER A 295 -40.12 14.47 -23.08
C SER A 295 -40.00 15.76 -23.90
N HIS A 296 -38.79 16.25 -24.17
CA HIS A 296 -38.59 17.45 -25.00
C HIS A 296 -38.77 17.23 -26.51
N HIS A 297 -38.76 15.97 -26.98
CA HIS A 297 -39.08 15.65 -28.38
C HIS A 297 -40.56 15.30 -28.60
N SER A 298 -41.33 15.08 -27.54
CA SER A 298 -42.76 14.79 -27.61
C SER A 298 -43.58 16.07 -27.44
N GLY A 299 -43.40 17.00 -28.39
CA GLY A 299 -44.19 18.23 -28.50
C GLY A 299 -45.51 18.09 -29.27
N ASP A 300 -45.95 16.87 -29.61
CA ASP A 300 -47.21 16.69 -30.34
C ASP A 300 -48.01 15.48 -29.85
N ASN A 301 -49.32 15.71 -29.85
CA ASN A 301 -50.41 14.96 -29.23
C ASN A 301 -50.39 13.45 -29.51
N ASN A 302 -50.39 12.60 -28.45
CA ASN A 302 -51.14 11.33 -28.32
C ASN A 302 -50.66 10.50 -27.11
N ASP A 303 -51.41 10.57 -26.00
CA ASP A 303 -51.05 10.04 -24.67
C ASP A 303 -51.22 8.50 -24.49
N GLU A 304 -51.61 7.74 -25.52
CA GLU A 304 -51.97 6.32 -25.33
C GLU A 304 -50.86 5.31 -25.69
N TYR A 305 -49.84 5.72 -26.44
CA TYR A 305 -48.76 4.82 -26.89
C TYR A 305 -47.57 4.69 -25.91
N GLN A 306 -47.42 5.59 -24.94
CA GLN A 306 -46.18 5.64 -24.13
C GLN A 306 -46.02 4.45 -23.16
N LYS A 307 -47.09 3.86 -22.61
CA LYS A 307 -46.93 2.84 -21.55
C LYS A 307 -46.30 1.51 -21.97
N LYS A 308 -46.41 1.09 -23.24
CA LYS A 308 -45.87 -0.20 -23.72
C LYS A 308 -44.37 -0.12 -24.08
N ASP A 309 -43.87 1.03 -24.53
CA ASP A 309 -42.46 1.24 -24.84
C ASP A 309 -41.58 1.34 -23.58
N PHE A 310 -42.11 1.84 -22.46
CA PHE A 310 -41.37 1.97 -21.20
C PHE A 310 -40.86 0.63 -20.66
N SER A 311 -41.63 -0.46 -20.80
CA SER A 311 -41.20 -1.81 -20.41
C SER A 311 -40.11 -2.37 -21.34
N TYR A 312 -40.18 -2.07 -22.64
CA TYR A 312 -39.25 -2.58 -23.63
C TYR A 312 -37.89 -1.84 -23.56
N ILE A 313 -37.92 -0.52 -23.32
CA ILE A 313 -36.72 0.31 -23.11
C ILE A 313 -35.99 -0.09 -21.81
N ARG A 314 -36.72 -0.41 -20.73
CA ARG A 314 -36.14 -0.88 -19.46
C ARG A 314 -35.38 -2.21 -19.61
N MET A 315 -35.83 -3.06 -20.54
CA MET A 315 -35.25 -4.39 -20.80
C MET A 315 -34.08 -4.34 -21.79
N GLN A 316 -34.11 -3.45 -22.79
CA GLN A 316 -32.98 -3.26 -23.71
C GLN A 316 -31.83 -2.43 -23.11
N ALA A 317 -32.13 -1.46 -22.26
CA ALA A 317 -31.11 -0.64 -21.59
C ALA A 317 -30.28 -1.43 -20.56
N THR A 318 -30.80 -2.52 -20.00
CA THR A 318 -30.05 -3.37 -19.06
C THR A 318 -29.08 -4.33 -19.76
N SER A 319 -29.41 -4.79 -20.97
CA SER A 319 -28.58 -5.74 -21.75
C SER A 319 -27.43 -5.06 -22.51
N HIS A 320 -27.69 -3.91 -23.15
CA HIS A 320 -26.67 -3.23 -23.97
C HIS A 320 -25.64 -2.44 -23.14
N LYS A 321 -26.01 -2.05 -21.91
CA LYS A 321 -25.23 -1.14 -21.05
C LYS A 321 -24.18 -1.85 -20.19
N PHE A 322 -24.33 -3.15 -19.92
CA PHE A 322 -23.26 -3.97 -19.31
C PHE A 322 -22.03 -4.09 -20.23
N LYS A 323 -22.23 -3.98 -21.56
CA LYS A 323 -21.16 -3.96 -22.57
C LYS A 323 -20.48 -2.60 -22.73
N GLN A 324 -21.19 -1.49 -22.49
CA GLN A 324 -20.69 -0.13 -22.70
C GLN A 324 -20.04 0.50 -21.45
N ILE A 325 -20.49 0.15 -20.23
CA ILE A 325 -19.90 0.63 -18.96
C ILE A 325 -18.44 0.18 -18.79
N ILE A 326 -18.03 -0.92 -19.41
CA ILE A 326 -16.63 -1.36 -19.44
C ILE A 326 -15.78 -0.45 -20.35
N HIS A 327 -16.38 0.16 -21.38
CA HIS A 327 -15.67 0.90 -22.42
C HIS A 327 -15.60 2.41 -22.17
N SER A 328 -16.62 3.04 -21.55
CA SER A 328 -16.64 4.50 -21.35
C SER A 328 -15.83 4.98 -20.14
N HIS A 329 -15.63 4.13 -19.12
CA HIS A 329 -14.85 4.50 -17.94
C HIS A 329 -13.34 4.62 -18.22
N TYR A 330 -12.88 4.24 -19.42
CA TYR A 330 -11.50 4.39 -19.88
C TYR A 330 -11.23 5.71 -20.63
N THR A 331 -12.25 6.40 -21.15
CA THR A 331 -12.06 7.61 -21.96
C THR A 331 -12.00 8.87 -21.08
N GLU A 332 -12.80 8.94 -20.00
CA GLU A 332 -12.83 10.10 -19.09
C GLU A 332 -11.57 10.26 -18.20
N GLN A 333 -10.66 9.29 -18.16
CA GLN A 333 -9.37 9.43 -17.49
C GLN A 333 -8.22 9.84 -18.42
N ILE A 334 -8.46 9.87 -19.75
CA ILE A 334 -7.48 10.27 -20.76
C ILE A 334 -7.70 11.74 -21.19
N GLU A 335 -8.91 12.28 -21.08
CA GLU A 335 -9.22 13.69 -21.42
C GLU A 335 -8.80 14.72 -20.36
N GLY A 336 -7.93 14.34 -19.42
CA GLY A 336 -7.24 15.27 -18.51
C GLY A 336 -6.03 15.97 -19.13
N ASP A 337 -5.55 15.52 -20.28
CA ASP A 337 -4.44 16.15 -21.01
C ASP A 337 -4.95 16.70 -22.34
N GLN A 338 -4.84 18.02 -22.54
CA GLN A 338 -5.21 18.67 -23.79
C GLN A 338 -4.36 18.13 -24.94
N LEU A 339 -4.97 17.38 -25.85
CA LEU A 339 -4.40 17.06 -27.15
C LEU A 339 -5.33 17.58 -28.26
N SER A 340 -4.73 18.39 -29.13
CA SER A 340 -5.34 19.03 -30.28
C SER A 340 -5.95 18.02 -31.25
N GLU A 341 -7.17 18.30 -31.70
CA GLU A 341 -7.85 17.63 -32.82
C GLU A 341 -7.02 17.76 -34.11
N ASN A 342 -6.34 16.69 -34.49
CA ASN A 342 -6.21 16.22 -35.87
C ASN A 342 -5.30 14.98 -35.87
N GLU A 343 -5.90 13.78 -35.88
CA GLU A 343 -5.47 12.64 -36.69
C GLU A 343 -6.41 11.43 -36.51
N SER A 344 -6.66 10.75 -37.62
CA SER A 344 -7.84 9.95 -37.95
C SER A 344 -7.65 8.44 -37.69
N PRO A 345 -8.53 7.51 -38.15
CA PRO A 345 -9.09 6.39 -37.37
C PRO A 345 -8.31 5.06 -37.49
N LEU A 346 -7.03 5.07 -37.88
CA LEU A 346 -6.29 3.84 -38.18
C LEU A 346 -5.70 3.13 -36.94
N ILE A 347 -5.46 3.88 -35.86
CA ILE A 347 -4.82 3.37 -34.63
C ILE A 347 -5.80 2.54 -33.79
N ILE A 348 -7.10 2.81 -33.89
CA ILE A 348 -8.17 2.14 -33.11
C ILE A 348 -8.33 0.66 -33.52
N GLY A 349 -7.98 0.30 -34.75
CA GLY A 349 -8.10 -1.08 -35.26
C GLY A 349 -7.06 -2.07 -34.69
N MET A 350 -5.82 -1.62 -34.48
CA MET A 350 -4.74 -2.50 -34.00
C MET A 350 -4.78 -2.73 -32.48
N GLU A 351 -5.28 -1.75 -31.72
CA GLU A 351 -5.41 -1.87 -30.26
C GLU A 351 -6.56 -2.81 -29.87
N SER A 352 -7.64 -2.80 -30.64
CA SER A 352 -8.77 -3.75 -30.54
C SER A 352 -8.33 -5.22 -30.64
N GLN A 353 -7.38 -5.53 -31.52
CA GLN A 353 -6.87 -6.89 -31.70
C GLN A 353 -5.95 -7.35 -30.56
N ARG A 354 -5.14 -6.45 -29.99
CA ARG A 354 -4.30 -6.76 -28.82
C ARG A 354 -5.14 -7.05 -27.57
N ILE A 355 -6.19 -6.27 -27.35
CA ILE A 355 -7.14 -6.48 -26.23
C ILE A 355 -7.90 -7.80 -26.40
N ARG A 356 -8.26 -8.18 -27.63
CA ARG A 356 -8.93 -9.45 -27.93
C ARG A 356 -8.04 -10.67 -27.66
N ASN A 357 -6.73 -10.55 -27.91
CA ASN A 357 -5.76 -11.61 -27.62
C ASN A 357 -5.43 -11.71 -26.12
N ALA A 358 -5.38 -10.58 -25.40
CA ALA A 358 -5.23 -10.56 -23.94
C ALA A 358 -6.42 -11.21 -23.22
N TYR A 359 -7.64 -11.04 -23.74
CA TYR A 359 -8.84 -11.71 -23.21
C TYR A 359 -8.87 -13.22 -23.49
N LYS A 360 -8.39 -13.67 -24.66
CA LYS A 360 -8.24 -15.12 -24.94
C LYS A 360 -7.22 -15.80 -24.01
N SER A 361 -6.20 -15.06 -23.57
CA SER A 361 -5.22 -15.55 -22.59
C SER A 361 -5.79 -15.69 -21.17
N GLN A 362 -6.89 -15.00 -20.82
CA GLN A 362 -7.51 -15.07 -19.48
C GLN A 362 -8.47 -16.26 -19.30
N CYS A 363 -8.83 -16.97 -20.38
CA CYS A 363 -9.68 -18.17 -20.31
C CYS A 363 -8.89 -19.49 -20.16
N SER A 364 -7.57 -19.46 -20.02
CA SER A 364 -6.77 -20.67 -19.75
C SER A 364 -6.05 -20.54 -18.41
N TYR A 365 -6.65 -21.10 -17.36
CA TYR A 365 -6.03 -21.24 -16.05
C TYR A 365 -5.03 -22.41 -16.09
N LEU A 366 -3.75 -22.13 -16.38
CA LEU A 366 -2.56 -22.91 -15.97
C LEU A 366 -1.30 -22.38 -16.68
N HIS A 367 -0.79 -21.20 -16.28
CA HIS A 367 0.55 -20.78 -16.76
C HIS A 367 1.36 -19.87 -15.82
N ILE A 368 1.02 -19.82 -14.52
CA ILE A 368 1.69 -18.93 -13.56
C ILE A 368 3.02 -19.51 -13.01
N PHE A 369 3.37 -20.76 -13.29
CA PHE A 369 4.62 -21.34 -12.75
C PHE A 369 5.87 -21.25 -13.64
N TYR A 370 5.80 -20.70 -14.87
CA TYR A 370 6.93 -20.83 -15.81
C TYR A 370 7.80 -19.59 -16.06
N ASN A 371 7.46 -18.40 -15.54
CA ASN A 371 8.16 -17.15 -15.92
C ASN A 371 8.94 -16.46 -14.79
N VAL A 372 9.40 -17.20 -13.78
CA VAL A 372 10.17 -16.63 -12.67
C VAL A 372 11.66 -16.40 -13.01
N SER A 373 12.19 -16.98 -14.11
CA SER A 373 13.63 -16.86 -14.42
C SER A 373 14.05 -15.73 -15.37
N SER A 374 13.12 -15.03 -16.04
CA SER A 374 13.47 -14.00 -17.05
C SER A 374 13.34 -12.55 -16.59
N PHE A 375 12.90 -12.30 -15.34
CA PHE A 375 12.57 -10.94 -14.86
C PHE A 375 13.64 -10.30 -13.94
N ILE A 376 14.78 -10.98 -13.73
CA ILE A 376 15.87 -10.52 -12.82
C ILE A 376 16.83 -9.51 -13.50
N GLY A 377 16.72 -9.27 -14.81
CA GLY A 377 17.59 -8.34 -15.53
C GLY A 377 16.85 -7.10 -16.00
N ARG A 378 17.13 -5.94 -15.38
CA ARG A 378 16.81 -4.55 -15.80
C ARG A 378 15.55 -3.93 -15.16
N ARG A 379 15.77 -3.18 -14.06
CA ARG A 379 15.35 -1.76 -13.86
C ARG A 379 15.53 -1.39 -12.39
N SER A 380 16.63 -0.70 -12.08
CA SER A 380 16.97 -0.26 -10.72
C SER A 380 17.32 1.24 -10.63
N LEU A 381 17.00 2.06 -11.63
CA LEU A 381 17.49 3.45 -11.67
C LEU A 381 16.51 4.52 -12.16
N GLU A 382 15.23 4.18 -12.40
CA GLU A 382 14.26 5.16 -12.94
C GLU A 382 13.38 5.85 -11.88
N ASN A 383 13.45 5.47 -10.59
CA ASN A 383 12.47 5.93 -9.59
C ASN A 383 12.78 7.26 -8.87
N ASP A 384 13.98 7.82 -9.01
CA ASP A 384 14.30 9.12 -8.41
C ASP A 384 14.27 10.29 -9.41
N LEU A 385 14.11 10.00 -10.71
CA LEU A 385 14.21 11.01 -11.76
C LEU A 385 12.89 11.74 -12.06
N PHE A 386 11.74 11.17 -11.66
CA PHE A 386 10.43 11.74 -11.98
C PHE A 386 9.97 12.85 -11.01
N MET A 387 10.46 12.88 -9.77
CA MET A 387 10.17 13.98 -8.83
C MET A 387 11.00 15.25 -9.11
N ILE A 388 12.21 15.11 -9.66
CA ILE A 388 13.09 16.25 -9.94
C ILE A 388 12.69 16.98 -11.24
N LYS A 389 12.07 16.26 -12.19
CA LYS A 389 11.72 16.82 -13.50
C LYS A 389 10.51 17.76 -13.44
N ASP A 390 9.53 17.49 -12.57
CA ASP A 390 8.35 18.36 -12.42
C ASP A 390 8.68 19.69 -11.72
N ASP A 391 9.56 19.67 -10.71
CA ASP A 391 9.97 20.89 -10.01
C ASP A 391 10.88 21.79 -10.88
N GLN A 392 11.77 21.20 -11.69
CA GLN A 392 12.57 21.99 -12.64
C GLN A 392 11.76 22.50 -13.85
N ALA A 393 10.72 21.77 -14.27
CA ALA A 393 9.82 22.23 -15.33
C ALA A 393 8.96 23.43 -14.88
N GLN A 394 8.45 23.41 -13.64
CA GLN A 394 7.70 24.55 -13.09
C GLN A 394 8.57 25.80 -12.85
N ILE A 395 9.84 25.63 -12.46
CA ILE A 395 10.77 26.77 -12.29
C ILE A 395 11.16 27.38 -13.65
N ARG A 396 11.28 26.59 -14.71
CA ARG A 396 11.62 27.11 -16.06
C ARG A 396 10.44 27.81 -16.74
N MET A 397 9.20 27.36 -16.53
CA MET A 397 8.02 28.00 -17.15
C MET A 397 7.73 29.43 -16.66
N LYS A 398 8.32 29.87 -15.54
CA LYS A 398 8.20 31.26 -15.06
C LYS A 398 9.25 32.23 -15.62
N SER A 399 10.22 31.77 -16.43
CA SER A 399 11.39 32.59 -16.77
C SER A 399 11.66 32.87 -18.25
N GLN A 400 10.95 32.28 -19.22
CA GLN A 400 11.28 32.54 -20.64
C GLN A 400 10.03 32.65 -21.54
N ASN A 401 9.60 33.89 -21.76
CA ASN A 401 8.94 34.30 -23.00
C ASN A 401 9.98 34.31 -24.12
N THR A 402 10.03 33.26 -24.95
CA THR A 402 10.46 33.35 -26.36
C THR A 402 10.13 32.04 -27.07
N PHE A 403 9.40 32.16 -28.17
CA PHE A 403 9.12 31.10 -29.15
C PHE A 403 10.42 30.49 -29.69
N GLU A 404 10.53 29.16 -29.71
CA GLU A 404 11.23 28.42 -30.77
C GLU A 404 10.78 26.95 -30.78
N LEU A 405 10.11 26.55 -31.86
CA LEU A 405 9.76 25.16 -32.17
C LEU A 405 11.04 24.40 -32.58
N LYS A 406 11.38 23.33 -31.85
CA LYS A 406 12.31 22.29 -32.34
C LYS A 406 11.68 20.91 -32.20
N LEU A 407 11.14 20.44 -33.32
CA LEU A 407 10.92 19.02 -33.63
C LEU A 407 12.25 18.28 -33.66
N LEU A 408 12.36 17.17 -32.92
CA LEU A 408 13.30 16.06 -33.09
C LEU A 408 12.71 14.91 -32.23
N GLY A 409 12.38 13.73 -32.71
CA GLY A 409 12.84 13.00 -33.89
C GLY A 409 13.17 11.58 -33.43
N ALA A 410 12.36 10.62 -33.87
CA ALA A 410 12.41 9.22 -33.49
C ALA A 410 13.70 8.54 -33.99
N ASN A 411 14.31 7.69 -33.15
CA ASN A 411 15.42 6.82 -33.54
C ASN A 411 14.89 5.47 -34.04
N HIS A 412 14.94 5.27 -35.36
CA HIS A 412 14.98 3.94 -35.96
C HIS A 412 16.42 3.61 -36.33
N PHE A 413 16.94 2.51 -35.76
CA PHE A 413 18.16 1.85 -36.21
C PHE A 413 17.83 0.99 -37.42
N ILE A 414 18.44 1.30 -38.57
CA ILE A 414 18.67 0.36 -39.67
C ILE A 414 20.11 0.56 -40.16
N SER A 415 20.82 -0.56 -40.28
CA SER A 415 22.16 -0.75 -40.80
C SER A 415 22.19 -0.77 -42.34
N GLU A 416 23.28 -0.26 -42.94
CA GLU A 416 24.02 -0.77 -44.13
C GLU A 416 24.88 0.38 -44.69
N GLU A 417 26.21 0.26 -44.59
CA GLU A 417 27.17 -0.10 -45.66
C GLU A 417 27.49 0.99 -46.70
N ARG A 418 28.79 1.39 -46.67
CA ARG A 418 29.71 1.76 -47.78
C ARG A 418 29.24 2.77 -48.85
N PHE A 419 29.98 3.88 -49.02
CA PHE A 419 30.81 4.20 -50.21
C PHE A 419 31.42 5.62 -50.16
N GLY A 420 32.68 5.74 -50.63
CA GLY A 420 33.30 6.96 -51.24
C GLY A 420 33.73 8.08 -50.29
N GLN A 421 34.99 8.20 -49.84
CA GLN A 421 36.17 8.74 -50.55
C GLN A 421 35.99 10.09 -51.29
N GLN A 422 36.86 11.03 -50.89
CA GLN A 422 37.47 12.15 -51.63
C GLN A 422 36.66 13.43 -51.89
N GLN A 423 37.03 14.49 -51.17
CA GLN A 423 37.59 15.78 -51.67
C GLN A 423 37.67 16.73 -50.46
N GLN A 424 38.79 16.85 -49.75
CA GLN A 424 39.92 17.75 -50.01
C GLN A 424 39.53 19.18 -50.44
N GLN A 425 40.08 20.15 -49.68
CA GLN A 425 40.26 21.58 -49.95
C GLN A 425 39.07 22.50 -49.63
N GLN A 426 39.14 23.20 -48.49
CA GLN A 426 39.68 24.56 -48.46
C GLN A 426 39.90 25.02 -47.00
N GLN A 427 41.19 25.22 -46.69
CA GLN A 427 41.84 26.06 -45.67
C GLN A 427 41.53 25.83 -44.18
#